data_AF-A0A6I2MAM7-F1
#
_entry.id   AF-A0A6I2MAM7-F1
#
_cell.length_a   1.000
_cell.length_b   1.000
_cell.length_c   1.000
_cell.angle_alpha   90.00
_cell.angle_beta   90.00
_cell.angle_gamma   90.00
#
_symmetry.space_group_name_H-M   'P 1'
#
loop_
_entity.id
_entity.type
_entity.pdbx_description
1 polymer ?
#
loop_
_entity_poly.entity_id
_entity_poly.type
_entity_poly.pdbx_seq_one_letter_code
_entity_poly.pdbx_strand_id
1 'polypeptide(L)'
;MGFTYEQFKQIVTRRQIDGHREFASVISNIEKFYGEDSIKIFYPKNVENEKPVELLFLLKSGLLAITINEHKEVSYEHIYSKVDSKKLYNSRHDHSNHVLEIKFENGKLLTLDGLKDSNYDFRDDYVEVIKEFYRAL
;
A
#
# COMPACT_ATOMS: atom_id res chain seq x y z
N MET A 1 13.27 3.69 -7.87
CA MET A 1 12.09 4.40 -7.36
C MET A 1 10.93 3.45 -7.58
N GLY A 2 10.19 3.12 -6.54
CA GLY A 2 9.05 2.21 -6.64
C GLY A 2 7.77 2.90 -7.11
N PHE A 3 6.66 2.15 -7.08
CA PHE A 3 5.33 2.64 -7.43
C PHE A 3 4.88 3.79 -6.50
N THR A 4 4.39 4.89 -7.08
CA THR A 4 4.05 6.12 -6.34
C THR A 4 2.55 6.42 -6.36
N TYR A 5 2.11 7.28 -5.45
CA TYR A 5 0.73 7.75 -5.41
C TYR A 5 0.34 8.54 -6.68
N GLU A 6 1.26 9.31 -7.26
CA GLU A 6 1.02 10.01 -8.52
C GLU A 6 0.77 9.06 -9.69
N GLN A 7 1.57 7.99 -9.80
CA GLN A 7 1.36 6.95 -10.81
C GLN A 7 0.00 6.29 -10.63
N PHE A 8 -0.40 6.00 -9.39
CA PHE A 8 -1.73 5.46 -9.08
C PHE A 8 -2.85 6.39 -9.53
N LYS A 9 -2.78 7.70 -9.21
CA LYS A 9 -3.78 8.69 -9.66
C LYS A 9 -3.91 8.71 -11.19
N GLN A 10 -2.79 8.63 -11.92
CA GLN A 10 -2.80 8.60 -13.38
C GLN A 10 -3.50 7.34 -13.93
N ILE A 11 -3.21 6.17 -13.35
CA ILE A 11 -3.83 4.89 -13.72
C ILE A 11 -5.35 4.92 -13.49
N VAL A 12 -5.78 5.41 -12.33
CA VAL A 12 -7.21 5.58 -11.99
C VAL A 12 -7.89 6.55 -12.97
N THR A 13 -7.26 7.70 -13.24
CA THR A 13 -7.79 8.73 -14.13
C THR A 13 -7.95 8.21 -15.56
N ARG A 14 -7.00 7.41 -16.03
CA ARG A 14 -7.03 6.76 -17.35
C ARG A 14 -7.97 5.55 -17.41
N ARG A 15 -8.61 5.17 -16.30
CA ARG A 15 -9.50 4.01 -16.18
C ARG A 15 -8.81 2.71 -16.62
N GLN A 16 -7.53 2.58 -16.29
CA GLN A 16 -6.74 1.39 -16.62
C GLN A 16 -6.95 0.24 -15.63
N ILE A 17 -7.68 0.49 -14.54
CA ILE A 17 -8.02 -0.48 -13.50
C ILE A 17 -9.52 -0.47 -13.21
N ASP A 18 -10.05 -1.64 -12.83
CA ASP A 18 -11.41 -1.76 -12.34
C ASP A 18 -11.59 -1.06 -10.99
N GLY A 19 -12.82 -0.78 -10.57
CA GLY A 19 -13.06 -0.06 -9.30
C GLY A 19 -12.74 1.45 -9.35
N HIS A 20 -12.69 2.04 -10.55
CA HIS A 20 -12.33 3.45 -10.73
C HIS A 20 -13.16 4.44 -9.88
N ARG A 21 -14.43 4.15 -9.57
CA ARG A 21 -15.28 5.06 -8.78
C ARG A 21 -14.85 5.07 -7.32
N GLU A 22 -14.59 3.90 -6.78
CA GLU A 22 -14.12 3.69 -5.42
C GLU A 22 -12.75 4.33 -5.25
N PHE A 23 -11.83 4.11 -6.20
CA PHE A 23 -10.52 4.74 -6.19
C PHE A 23 -10.57 6.26 -6.35
N ALA A 24 -11.41 6.80 -7.23
CA ALA A 24 -11.58 8.25 -7.37
C ALA A 24 -12.13 8.88 -6.07
N SER A 25 -13.05 8.19 -5.39
CA SER A 25 -13.56 8.61 -4.08
C SER A 25 -12.44 8.65 -3.02
N VAL A 26 -11.62 7.59 -2.97
CA VAL A 26 -10.45 7.53 -2.07
C VAL A 26 -9.49 8.68 -2.35
N ILE A 27 -9.13 8.93 -3.62
CA ILE A 27 -8.23 10.03 -3.99
C ILE A 27 -8.77 11.37 -3.52
N SER A 28 -10.03 11.69 -3.83
CA SER A 28 -10.69 12.92 -3.36
C SER A 28 -10.66 13.03 -1.82
N ASN A 29 -10.87 11.94 -1.10
CA ASN A 29 -10.90 11.97 0.37
C ASN A 29 -9.50 12.16 0.96
N ILE A 30 -8.47 11.53 0.40
CA ILE A 30 -7.08 11.73 0.82
C ILE A 30 -6.65 13.18 0.63
N GLU A 31 -6.92 13.76 -0.54
CA GLU A 31 -6.64 15.17 -0.83
C GLU A 31 -7.33 16.11 0.16
N LYS A 32 -8.59 15.83 0.51
CA LYS A 32 -9.37 16.64 1.47
C LYS A 32 -8.90 16.51 2.91
N PHE A 33 -8.52 15.32 3.36
CA PHE A 33 -8.23 15.07 4.78
C PHE A 33 -6.77 15.32 5.16
N TYR A 34 -5.84 14.98 4.27
CA TYR A 34 -4.41 14.98 4.58
C TYR A 34 -3.60 15.93 3.71
N GLY A 35 -4.06 16.20 2.48
CA GLY A 35 -3.28 16.90 1.46
C GLY A 35 -2.14 16.03 0.90
N GLU A 36 -1.77 16.22 -0.36
CA GLU A 36 -0.81 15.35 -1.06
C GLU A 36 0.59 15.37 -0.45
N ASP A 37 1.05 16.54 0.01
CA ASP A 37 2.38 16.74 0.61
C ASP A 37 2.61 15.99 1.94
N SER A 38 1.55 15.40 2.49
CA SER A 38 1.62 14.62 3.72
C SER A 38 2.05 13.16 3.50
N ILE A 39 1.90 12.67 2.26
CA ILE A 39 2.15 11.27 1.87
C ILE A 39 3.64 11.10 1.60
N LYS A 40 4.31 10.27 2.41
CA LYS A 40 5.73 9.96 2.23
C LYS A 40 5.94 8.75 1.32
N ILE A 41 5.16 7.70 1.54
CA ILE A 41 5.26 6.43 0.81
C ILE A 41 3.84 5.92 0.59
N PHE A 42 3.60 5.35 -0.58
CA PHE A 42 2.32 4.76 -0.95
C PHE A 42 2.53 3.32 -1.45
N TYR A 43 1.69 2.40 -0.99
CA TYR A 43 1.75 1.01 -1.41
C TYR A 43 0.32 0.48 -1.64
N PRO A 44 -0.08 0.26 -2.91
CA PRO A 44 -1.31 -0.45 -3.22
C PRO A 44 -1.13 -1.95 -3.02
N LYS A 45 -2.16 -2.67 -2.60
CA LYS A 45 -2.20 -4.14 -2.53
C LYS A 45 -3.40 -4.64 -3.29
N ASN A 46 -3.19 -5.69 -4.08
CA ASN A 46 -4.20 -6.42 -4.81
C ASN A 46 -5.00 -5.58 -5.82
N VAL A 47 -4.47 -4.47 -6.31
CA VAL A 47 -5.19 -3.62 -7.29
C VAL A 47 -5.51 -4.38 -8.58
N GLU A 48 -4.65 -5.32 -8.96
CA GLU A 48 -4.77 -6.14 -10.18
C GLU A 48 -5.28 -7.57 -9.91
N ASN A 49 -5.66 -7.89 -8.66
CA ASN A 49 -5.98 -9.25 -8.24
C ASN A 49 -7.43 -9.34 -7.72
N GLU A 50 -8.05 -10.53 -7.77
CA GLU A 50 -9.42 -10.77 -7.26
C GLU A 50 -9.54 -10.79 -5.71
N LYS A 51 -8.71 -10.02 -5.01
CA LYS A 51 -8.70 -9.92 -3.55
C LYS A 51 -9.15 -8.53 -3.10
N PRO A 52 -9.59 -8.37 -1.83
CA PRO A 52 -9.79 -7.04 -1.27
C PRO A 52 -8.55 -6.16 -1.47
N VAL A 53 -8.80 -4.94 -1.94
CA VAL A 53 -7.75 -3.97 -2.21
C VAL A 53 -7.40 -3.28 -0.90
N GLU A 54 -6.12 -3.18 -0.59
CA GLU A 54 -5.63 -2.37 0.53
C GLU A 54 -4.69 -1.30 -0.02
N LEU A 55 -4.96 -0.03 0.30
CA LEU A 55 -4.11 1.09 -0.06
C LEU A 55 -3.45 1.61 1.21
N LEU A 56 -2.12 1.54 1.26
CA LEU A 56 -1.34 1.92 2.42
C LEU A 56 -0.62 3.23 2.15
N PHE A 57 -0.79 4.18 3.06
CA PHE A 57 -0.18 5.51 3.01
C PHE A 57 0.65 5.71 4.26
N LEU A 58 1.97 5.77 4.11
CA LEU A 58 2.84 6.22 5.18
C LEU A 58 2.81 7.75 5.21
N LEU A 59 2.21 8.29 6.26
CA LEU A 59 2.08 9.73 6.49
C LEU A 59 3.14 10.19 7.49
N LYS A 60 3.29 11.51 7.68
CA LYS A 60 4.10 12.06 8.79
C LYS A 60 3.58 11.63 10.17
N SER A 61 2.27 11.44 10.33
CA SER A 61 1.60 11.16 11.59
C SER A 61 1.40 9.68 11.91
N GLY A 62 1.68 8.77 10.97
CA GLY A 62 1.40 7.35 11.14
C GLY A 62 1.15 6.63 9.82
N LEU A 63 0.55 5.46 9.91
CA LEU A 63 0.16 4.66 8.75
C LEU A 63 -1.36 4.74 8.57
N LEU A 64 -1.82 5.12 7.39
CA LEU A 64 -3.22 5.04 7.00
C LEU A 64 -3.40 3.82 6.08
N ALA A 65 -4.29 2.93 6.47
CA ALA A 65 -4.74 1.80 5.65
C ALA A 65 -6.16 2.07 5.17
N ILE A 66 -6.40 1.93 3.87
CA ILE A 66 -7.72 2.02 3.28
C ILE A 66 -8.04 0.69 2.64
N THR A 67 -9.16 0.09 2.99
CA THR A 67 -9.59 -1.19 2.42
C THR A 67 -10.82 -0.99 1.56
N ILE A 68 -10.82 -1.59 0.37
CA ILE A 68 -11.98 -1.71 -0.50
C ILE A 68 -12.33 -3.19 -0.56
N ASN A 69 -13.47 -3.56 0.03
CA ASN A 69 -13.90 -4.95 0.09
C ASN A 69 -14.59 -5.39 -1.23
N GLU A 70 -14.95 -6.68 -1.30
CA GLU A 70 -15.64 -7.27 -2.46
C GLU A 70 -17.01 -6.63 -2.74
N HIS A 71 -17.62 -6.00 -1.73
CA HIS A 71 -18.88 -5.25 -1.84
C HIS A 71 -18.68 -3.77 -2.20
N LYS A 72 -17.46 -3.35 -2.54
CA LYS A 72 -17.08 -1.97 -2.88
C LYS A 72 -17.26 -0.99 -1.71
N GLU A 73 -17.35 -1.49 -0.49
CA GLU A 73 -17.35 -0.65 0.70
C GLU A 73 -15.91 -0.23 1.03
N VAL A 74 -15.75 1.06 1.34
CA VAL A 74 -14.45 1.66 1.63
C VAL A 74 -14.33 1.92 3.12
N SER A 75 -13.33 1.35 3.77
CA SER A 75 -12.99 1.63 5.17
C SER A 75 -11.65 2.35 5.27
N TYR A 76 -11.52 3.20 6.27
CA TYR A 76 -10.32 3.99 6.55
C TYR A 76 -9.86 3.70 7.96
N GLU A 77 -8.61 3.29 8.12
CA GLU A 77 -8.02 3.01 9.42
C GLU A 77 -6.68 3.72 9.57
N HIS A 78 -6.60 4.63 10.54
CA HIS A 78 -5.34 5.28 10.90
C HIS A 78 -4.69 4.54 12.08
N ILE A 79 -3.48 4.05 11.86
CA ILE A 79 -2.67 3.36 12.85
C ILE A 79 -1.63 4.34 13.42
N TYR A 80 -1.86 4.77 14.66
CA TYR A 80 -0.96 5.65 15.42
C TYR A 80 0.01 4.90 16.35
N SER A 81 0.11 3.58 16.21
CA SER A 81 0.97 2.75 17.07
C SER A 81 2.41 2.74 16.54
N LYS A 82 3.39 2.73 17.45
CA LYS A 82 4.80 2.58 17.07
C LYS A 82 5.06 1.17 16.55
N VAL A 83 6.09 1.06 15.72
CA VAL A 83 6.61 -0.24 15.28
C VAL A 83 7.38 -0.87 16.43
N ASP A 84 6.94 -2.06 16.84
CA ASP A 84 7.61 -2.93 17.82
C ASP A 84 8.78 -3.66 17.14
N SER A 85 8.52 -4.24 15.96
CA SER A 85 9.57 -4.88 15.16
C SER A 85 9.22 -4.92 13.68
N LYS A 86 10.24 -5.06 12.83
CA LYS A 86 10.09 -5.27 11.39
C LYS A 86 11.08 -6.32 10.89
N LYS A 87 10.67 -7.14 9.94
CA LYS A 87 11.50 -8.20 9.33
C LYS A 87 11.37 -8.13 7.82
N LEU A 88 12.51 -8.06 7.14
CA LEU A 88 12.61 -8.14 5.69
C LEU A 88 13.27 -9.46 5.32
N TYR A 89 12.65 -10.23 4.45
CA TYR A 89 13.21 -11.49 3.95
C TYR A 89 12.82 -11.73 2.50
N ASN A 90 13.60 -12.55 1.82
CA ASN A 90 13.33 -12.91 0.43
C ASN A 90 12.49 -14.18 0.39
N SER A 91 11.59 -14.28 -0.60
CA SER A 91 10.84 -15.51 -0.80
C SER A 91 11.79 -16.66 -1.12
N ARG A 92 11.60 -17.83 -0.50
CA ARG A 92 12.48 -19.01 -0.68
C ARG A 92 12.57 -19.49 -2.13
N HIS A 93 11.58 -19.17 -2.95
CA HIS A 93 11.49 -19.60 -4.34
C HIS A 93 11.89 -18.51 -5.36
N ASP A 94 11.91 -17.25 -4.93
CA ASP A 94 12.27 -16.12 -5.78
C ASP A 94 13.09 -15.13 -4.96
N HIS A 95 14.41 -15.19 -5.12
CA HIS A 95 15.35 -14.31 -4.42
C HIS A 95 15.21 -12.83 -4.80
N SER A 96 14.46 -12.52 -5.86
CA SER A 96 14.16 -11.14 -6.25
C SER A 96 12.93 -10.57 -5.53
N ASN A 97 12.00 -11.43 -5.07
CA ASN A 97 10.86 -10.99 -4.31
C ASN A 97 11.22 -10.72 -2.84
N HIS A 98 10.69 -9.63 -2.29
CA HIS A 98 10.90 -9.23 -0.91
C HIS A 98 9.57 -9.22 -0.17
N VAL A 99 9.61 -9.68 1.07
CA VAL A 99 8.48 -9.68 2.00
C VAL A 99 8.89 -8.91 3.25
N LEU A 100 8.06 -7.94 3.63
CA LEU A 100 8.20 -7.14 4.83
C LEU A 100 7.06 -7.44 5.80
N GLU A 101 7.42 -7.92 6.98
CA GLU A 101 6.51 -8.05 8.12
C GLU A 101 6.79 -6.91 9.10
N ILE A 102 5.74 -6.20 9.51
CA ILE A 102 5.79 -5.12 10.51
C ILE A 102 4.84 -5.50 11.64
N LYS A 103 5.37 -5.50 12.86
CA LYS A 103 4.59 -5.68 14.09
C LYS A 103 4.54 -4.36 14.82
N PHE A 104 3.34 -3.94 15.18
CA PHE A 104 3.08 -2.73 15.97
C PHE A 104 2.90 -3.08 17.44
N GLU A 105 3.15 -2.11 18.33
CA GLU A 105 3.01 -2.29 19.79
C GLU A 105 1.57 -2.67 20.19
N ASN A 106 0.58 -2.24 19.43
CA ASN A 106 -0.83 -2.62 19.63
C ASN A 106 -1.17 -4.06 19.20
N GLY A 107 -0.16 -4.86 18.82
CA GLY A 107 -0.32 -6.25 18.41
C GLY A 107 -0.70 -6.44 16.94
N LYS A 108 -0.94 -5.36 16.18
CA LYS A 108 -1.22 -5.48 14.74
C LYS A 108 0.00 -5.95 13.97
N LEU A 109 -0.27 -6.77 12.96
CA LEU A 109 0.72 -7.27 12.01
C LEU A 109 0.33 -6.78 10.61
N LEU A 110 1.30 -6.23 9.90
CA LEU A 110 1.18 -5.84 8.51
C LEU A 110 2.22 -6.61 7.70
N THR A 111 1.79 -7.26 6.63
CA THR A 111 2.67 -7.96 5.70
C THR A 111 2.53 -7.37 4.32
N LEU A 112 3.68 -7.00 3.72
CA LEU A 112 3.82 -6.56 2.34
C LEU A 112 4.63 -7.61 1.59
N ASP A 113 4.13 -8.11 0.47
CA ASP A 113 4.77 -9.13 -0.37
C ASP A 113 4.70 -8.67 -1.82
N GLY A 114 5.86 -8.30 -2.39
CA GLY A 114 5.91 -7.59 -3.66
C GLY A 114 5.24 -8.36 -4.80
N LEU A 115 5.37 -9.69 -4.83
CA LEU A 115 4.75 -10.54 -5.84
C LEU A 115 3.28 -10.85 -5.55
N LYS A 116 2.91 -11.14 -4.29
CA LYS A 116 1.52 -11.51 -3.97
C LYS A 116 0.56 -10.32 -4.00
N ASP A 117 1.07 -9.14 -3.68
CA ASP A 117 0.27 -7.91 -3.62
C ASP A 117 0.15 -7.21 -4.97
N SER A 118 0.99 -7.55 -5.95
CA SER A 118 0.95 -7.04 -7.31
C SER A 118 0.76 -8.17 -8.32
N ASN A 119 1.65 -8.26 -9.30
CA ASN A 119 1.79 -9.32 -10.27
C ASN A 119 3.26 -9.34 -10.76
N TYR A 120 3.58 -10.15 -11.76
CA TYR A 120 4.96 -10.27 -12.25
C TYR A 120 5.50 -8.95 -12.85
N ASP A 121 4.64 -8.17 -13.52
CA ASP A 121 5.03 -6.95 -14.23
C ASP A 121 5.35 -5.79 -13.28
N PHE A 122 4.66 -5.71 -12.13
CA PHE A 122 4.85 -4.65 -11.12
C PHE A 122 5.67 -5.09 -9.90
N ARG A 123 6.12 -6.35 -9.86
CA ARG A 123 6.87 -6.91 -8.71
C ARG A 123 8.04 -6.01 -8.30
N ASP A 124 8.86 -5.60 -9.27
CA ASP A 124 10.09 -4.86 -8.98
C ASP A 124 9.79 -3.47 -8.41
N ASP A 125 8.75 -2.80 -8.91
CA ASP A 125 8.28 -1.52 -8.37
C ASP A 125 7.80 -1.68 -6.92
N TYR A 126 7.05 -2.73 -6.63
CA TYR A 126 6.57 -3.02 -5.27
C TYR A 126 7.71 -3.39 -4.32
N VAL A 127 8.68 -4.17 -4.78
CA VAL A 127 9.89 -4.50 -4.01
C VAL A 127 10.66 -3.23 -3.62
N GLU A 128 10.77 -2.25 -4.50
CA GLU A 128 11.39 -0.97 -4.17
C GLU A 128 10.59 -0.20 -3.11
N VAL A 129 9.26 -0.14 -3.22
CA VAL A 129 8.42 0.47 -2.18
C VAL A 129 8.57 -0.25 -0.83
N ILE A 130 8.62 -1.59 -0.82
CA ILE A 130 8.85 -2.38 0.39
C ILE A 130 10.17 -2.00 1.06
N LYS A 131 11.24 -1.83 0.28
CA LYS A 131 12.54 -1.38 0.81
C LYS A 131 12.46 0.04 1.38
N GLU A 132 11.67 0.92 0.76
CA GLU A 132 11.43 2.26 1.29
C GLU A 132 10.66 2.22 2.62
N PHE A 133 9.60 1.42 2.73
CA PHE A 133 8.88 1.18 4.00
C PHE A 133 9.83 0.66 5.08
N TYR A 134 10.68 -0.32 4.75
CA TYR A 134 11.65 -0.88 5.70
C TYR A 134 12.66 0.18 6.19
N ARG A 135 13.03 1.17 5.37
CA ARG A 135 13.96 2.24 5.80
C ARG A 135 13.28 3.34 6.62
N ALA A 136 12.00 3.63 6.35
CA ALA A 136 11.31 4.79 6.89
C ALA A 136 10.60 4.55 8.23
N LEU A 137 10.14 3.32 8.48
CA LEU A 137 9.52 2.89 9.75
C LEU A 137 10.55 2.52 10.80
#